data_AF-A0A535DX14-F1
#
_entry.id   AF-A0A535DX14-F1
#
_cell.length_a   1.000
_cell.length_b   1.000
_cell.length_c   1.000
_cell.angle_alpha   90.00
_cell.angle_beta   90.00
_cell.angle_gamma   90.00
#
_symmetry.space_group_name_H-M   'P 1'
#
loop_
_entity.id
_entity.type
_entity.pdbx_description
1 polymer ?
#
loop_
_entity_poly.entity_id
_entity_poly.type
_entity_poly.pdbx_seq_one_letter_code
_entity_poly.pdbx_strand_id
1 'polypeptide(L)'
;MAVLQIGVPRSGNSWLHRILVLLHDLAGVPDRSFIAAHPIHEEARGWPLSLAGQADIDMVDIEPHALFCGISTLFREEITDPGRYVDSCRIVWSHSPYVERMNDFYRRFSAILYILRDPRDVAVSLAHFRFTPYSRRFHSPTSATTPQEYLDQNLSNLTWYWVRPTSGGRSGSSPRTSTSTSPPAASTPRSTS
;
A
#
# COMPACT_ATOMS: atom_id res chain seq x y z
N MET A 1 -11.46 20.84 -7.66
CA MET A 1 -10.16 20.75 -6.97
C MET A 1 -9.97 19.30 -6.57
N ALA A 2 -8.83 18.70 -6.93
CA ALA A 2 -8.52 17.32 -6.55
C ALA A 2 -7.24 17.30 -5.71
N VAL A 3 -7.24 16.50 -4.65
CA VAL A 3 -6.11 16.36 -3.73
C VAL A 3 -5.60 14.92 -3.76
N LEU A 4 -4.28 14.74 -3.81
CA LEU A 4 -3.64 13.44 -3.68
C LEU A 4 -3.12 13.25 -2.26
N GLN A 5 -3.66 12.28 -1.55
CA GLN A 5 -3.13 11.80 -0.27
C GLN A 5 -2.20 10.61 -0.52
N ILE A 6 -1.01 10.64 0.06
CA ILE A 6 -0.03 9.56 -0.02
C ILE A 6 0.44 9.19 1.39
N GLY A 7 0.57 7.90 1.66
CA GLY A 7 1.23 7.44 2.87
C GLY A 7 1.51 5.96 2.81
N VAL A 8 2.47 5.47 3.59
CA VAL A 8 2.72 4.03 3.71
C VAL A 8 1.50 3.36 4.35
N PRO A 9 1.09 2.13 3.97
CA PRO A 9 0.04 1.41 4.67
C PRO A 9 0.25 1.45 6.20
N ARG A 10 -0.85 1.58 6.96
CA ARG A 10 -0.86 1.62 8.44
C ARG A 10 -0.25 2.88 9.10
N SER A 11 0.08 3.92 8.33
CA SER A 11 0.56 5.22 8.87
C SER A 11 -0.53 6.17 9.39
N GLY A 12 -1.81 5.79 9.33
CA GLY A 12 -2.94 6.67 9.71
C GLY A 12 -3.72 7.26 8.54
N ASN A 13 -3.53 6.71 7.34
CA ASN A 13 -4.19 7.20 6.12
C ASN A 13 -5.73 7.30 6.21
N SER A 14 -6.42 6.36 6.87
CA SER A 14 -7.88 6.44 7.01
C SER A 14 -8.33 7.64 7.84
N TRP A 15 -7.55 7.98 8.86
CA TRP A 15 -7.79 9.15 9.70
C TRP A 15 -7.57 10.45 8.91
N LEU A 16 -6.44 10.55 8.18
CA LEU A 16 -6.19 11.69 7.30
C LEU A 16 -7.28 11.84 6.23
N HIS A 17 -7.68 10.74 5.59
CA HIS A 17 -8.72 10.75 4.58
C HIS A 17 -10.04 11.29 5.14
N ARG A 18 -10.43 10.87 6.35
CA ARG A 18 -11.63 11.40 7.02
C ARG A 18 -11.52 12.89 7.31
N ILE A 19 -10.36 13.38 7.76
CA ILE A 19 -10.13 14.82 7.95
C ILE A 19 -10.28 15.57 6.61
N LEU A 20 -9.70 15.04 5.53
CA LEU A 20 -9.81 15.65 4.20
C LEU A 20 -11.25 15.72 3.72
N VAL A 21 -12.04 14.65 3.89
CA VAL A 21 -13.47 14.65 3.56
C VAL A 21 -14.19 15.76 4.32
N LEU A 22 -14.02 15.83 5.65
CA LEU A 22 -14.66 16.85 6.48
C LEU A 22 -14.26 18.29 6.09
N LEU A 23 -12.98 18.52 5.75
CA LEU A 23 -12.51 19.82 5.30
C LEU A 23 -13.12 20.21 3.94
N HIS A 24 -13.24 19.26 3.01
CA HIS A 24 -13.86 19.51 1.72
C HIS A 24 -15.36 19.78 1.85
N ASP A 25 -16.05 19.04 2.71
CA ASP A 25 -17.47 19.24 3.01
C ASP A 25 -17.70 20.64 3.61
N LEU A 26 -16.87 21.04 4.58
CA LEU A 26 -16.91 22.37 5.19
C LEU A 26 -16.64 23.50 4.17
N ALA A 27 -15.75 23.25 3.21
CA ALA A 27 -15.42 24.19 2.14
C ALA A 27 -16.44 24.18 0.97
N GLY A 28 -17.47 23.34 1.02
CA GLY A 28 -18.47 23.21 -0.03
C GLY A 28 -17.92 22.65 -1.35
N VAL A 29 -16.82 21.88 -1.31
CA VAL A 29 -16.28 21.25 -2.51
C VAL A 29 -17.18 20.10 -2.94
N PRO A 30 -17.70 20.09 -4.19
CA PRO A 30 -18.61 19.05 -4.66
C PRO A 30 -18.03 17.66 -4.46
N ASP A 31 -18.87 16.75 -3.96
CA ASP A 31 -18.48 15.35 -3.80
C ASP A 31 -18.40 14.69 -5.17
N ARG A 32 -17.19 14.24 -5.52
CA ARG A 32 -16.88 13.60 -6.79
C ARG A 32 -16.00 12.40 -6.49
N SER A 33 -16.44 11.25 -6.94
CA SER A 33 -15.70 10.00 -6.80
C SER A 33 -15.79 9.19 -8.08
N PHE A 34 -14.64 8.81 -8.62
CA PHE A 34 -14.57 7.94 -9.78
C PHE A 34 -15.11 6.56 -9.43
N ILE A 35 -14.67 5.99 -8.31
CA ILE A 35 -15.04 4.64 -7.91
C ILE A 35 -16.53 4.54 -7.57
N ALA A 36 -17.12 5.56 -6.93
CA ALA A 36 -18.57 5.57 -6.66
C ALA A 36 -19.43 5.60 -7.92
N ALA A 37 -18.92 6.16 -9.03
CA ALA A 37 -19.58 6.14 -10.33
C ALA A 37 -19.24 4.89 -11.16
N HIS A 38 -18.28 4.07 -10.71
CA HIS A 38 -17.82 2.89 -11.44
C HIS A 38 -18.80 1.72 -11.31
N PRO A 39 -19.05 0.92 -12.36
CA PRO A 39 -19.98 -0.22 -12.29
C PRO A 39 -19.66 -1.25 -11.18
N ILE A 40 -18.40 -1.37 -10.78
CA ILE A 40 -17.97 -2.30 -9.72
C ILE A 40 -18.43 -1.89 -8.32
N HIS A 41 -18.81 -0.62 -8.12
CA HIS A 41 -19.05 -0.04 -6.79
C HIS A 41 -20.14 -0.76 -6.02
N GLU A 42 -21.29 -0.97 -6.67
CA GLU A 42 -22.46 -1.62 -6.08
C GLU A 42 -22.13 -3.00 -5.53
N GLU A 43 -21.37 -3.80 -6.29
CA GLU A 43 -20.89 -5.10 -5.86
C GLU A 43 -19.85 -4.98 -4.73
N ALA A 44 -18.89 -4.08 -4.89
CA ALA A 44 -17.76 -3.92 -3.99
C ALA A 44 -18.17 -3.48 -2.57
N ARG A 45 -19.30 -2.79 -2.41
CA ARG A 45 -19.86 -2.45 -1.08
C ARG A 45 -20.21 -3.69 -0.26
N GLY A 46 -20.50 -4.81 -0.90
CA GLY A 46 -20.77 -6.09 -0.24
C GLY A 46 -19.52 -6.92 0.08
N TRP A 47 -18.32 -6.49 -0.37
CA TRP A 47 -17.11 -7.27 -0.18
C TRP A 47 -16.61 -7.24 1.27
N PRO A 48 -15.95 -8.32 1.72
CA PRO A 48 -15.30 -8.36 3.03
C PRO A 48 -14.00 -7.53 2.99
N LEU A 49 -14.13 -6.21 3.03
CA LEU A 49 -13.01 -5.27 2.97
C LEU A 49 -12.35 -5.05 4.33
N SER A 50 -11.14 -4.48 4.32
CA SER A 50 -10.34 -4.26 5.53
C SER A 50 -10.80 -3.06 6.37
N LEU A 51 -11.51 -2.13 5.74
CA LEU A 51 -11.99 -0.89 6.32
C LEU A 51 -13.43 -0.63 5.85
N ALA A 52 -14.28 -0.15 6.77
CA ALA A 52 -15.63 0.27 6.43
C ALA A 52 -15.60 1.46 5.45
N GLY A 53 -16.40 1.40 4.39
CA GLY A 53 -16.39 2.41 3.32
C GLY A 53 -15.17 2.36 2.41
N GLN A 54 -14.34 1.31 2.48
CA GLN A 54 -13.17 1.18 1.59
C GLN A 54 -13.56 1.12 0.10
N ALA A 55 -14.77 0.67 -0.23
CA ALA A 55 -15.31 0.68 -1.58
C ALA A 55 -15.56 2.10 -2.12
N ASP A 56 -15.67 3.10 -1.23
CA ASP A 56 -15.98 4.48 -1.57
C ASP A 56 -14.72 5.36 -1.75
N ILE A 57 -13.52 4.77 -1.61
CA ILE A 57 -12.25 5.49 -1.65
C ILE A 57 -11.65 5.40 -3.06
N ASP A 58 -11.45 6.54 -3.70
CA ASP A 58 -10.68 6.62 -4.95
C ASP A 58 -9.20 6.34 -4.67
N MET A 59 -8.82 5.06 -4.81
CA MET A 59 -7.44 4.63 -4.67
C MET A 59 -6.75 4.60 -6.03
N VAL A 60 -5.47 4.99 -6.06
CA VAL A 60 -4.60 4.84 -7.24
C VAL A 60 -3.29 4.14 -6.87
N ASP A 61 -2.96 3.10 -7.64
CA ASP A 61 -1.63 2.53 -7.72
C ASP A 61 -0.87 3.17 -8.88
N ILE A 62 0.29 3.76 -8.56
CA ILE A 62 1.15 4.47 -9.50
C ILE A 62 2.37 3.60 -9.79
N GLU A 63 2.45 3.08 -11.01
CA GLU A 63 3.57 2.27 -11.48
C GLU A 63 4.39 3.05 -12.53
N PRO A 64 5.60 2.59 -12.89
CA PRO A 64 6.44 3.29 -13.89
C PRO A 64 5.83 3.45 -15.29
N HIS A 65 4.82 2.64 -15.63
CA HIS A 65 4.27 2.53 -16.99
C HIS A 65 2.75 2.63 -17.06
N ALA A 66 2.05 2.55 -15.94
CA ALA A 66 0.60 2.55 -15.90
C ALA A 66 0.10 3.08 -14.55
N LEU A 67 -1.15 3.49 -14.54
CA LEU A 67 -1.90 3.87 -13.36
C LEU A 67 -3.06 2.89 -13.21
N PHE A 68 -3.38 2.51 -11.99
CA PHE A 68 -4.50 1.61 -11.74
C PHE A 68 -5.39 2.18 -10.65
N CYS A 69 -6.70 2.15 -10.85
CA CYS A 69 -7.63 2.30 -9.74
C CYS A 69 -7.87 0.93 -9.11
N GLY A 70 -8.24 0.90 -7.83
CA GLY A 70 -8.45 -0.37 -7.15
C GLY A 70 -9.32 -0.28 -5.91
N ILE A 71 -9.89 -1.41 -5.53
CA ILE A 71 -10.61 -1.59 -4.26
C ILE A 71 -9.95 -2.75 -3.51
N SER A 72 -9.07 -2.39 -2.59
CA SER A 72 -8.22 -3.35 -1.89
C SER A 72 -7.46 -4.25 -2.88
N THR A 73 -7.17 -5.51 -2.56
CA THR A 73 -6.53 -6.46 -3.48
C THR A 73 -7.52 -7.19 -4.40
N LEU A 74 -8.81 -6.85 -4.35
CA LEU A 74 -9.89 -7.61 -5.01
C LEU A 74 -10.27 -7.06 -6.38
N PHE A 75 -10.06 -5.76 -6.58
CA PHE A 75 -10.31 -5.09 -7.86
C PHE A 75 -9.14 -4.21 -8.21
N ARG A 76 -8.77 -4.27 -9.49
CA ARG A 76 -7.72 -3.46 -10.08
C ARG A 76 -8.02 -3.27 -11.56
N GLU A 77 -8.07 -2.04 -12.00
CA GLU A 77 -8.32 -1.68 -13.39
C GLU A 77 -7.37 -0.56 -13.83
N GLU A 78 -6.90 -0.64 -15.07
CA GLU A 78 -5.99 0.37 -15.63
C GLU A 78 -6.74 1.68 -15.90
N ILE A 79 -6.15 2.80 -15.48
CA ILE A 79 -6.65 4.15 -15.78
C ILE A 79 -6.05 4.59 -17.11
N THR A 80 -6.86 4.52 -18.17
CA THR A 80 -6.45 4.85 -19.54
C THR A 80 -6.44 6.37 -19.83
N ASP A 81 -7.23 7.15 -19.09
CA ASP A 81 -7.25 8.62 -19.16
C ASP A 81 -7.03 9.22 -17.75
N PRO A 82 -5.76 9.53 -17.40
CA PRO A 82 -5.44 10.10 -16.10
C PRO A 82 -6.07 11.47 -15.85
N GLY A 83 -6.34 12.25 -16.91
CA GLY A 83 -6.98 13.56 -16.78
C GLY A 83 -8.42 13.41 -16.34
N ARG A 84 -9.18 12.61 -17.08
CA ARG A 84 -10.58 12.30 -16.75
C ARG A 84 -10.72 11.68 -15.36
N TYR A 85 -9.81 10.76 -14.99
CA TYR A 85 -9.82 10.16 -13.65
C TYR A 85 -9.68 11.23 -12.55
N VAL A 86 -8.68 12.12 -12.63
CA VAL A 86 -8.49 13.17 -11.62
C VAL A 86 -9.66 14.16 -11.59
N ASP A 87 -10.23 14.49 -12.75
CA ASP A 87 -11.39 15.38 -12.86
C ASP A 87 -12.66 14.78 -12.23
N SER A 88 -12.78 13.44 -12.21
CA SER A 88 -13.86 12.71 -11.54
C SER A 88 -13.65 12.53 -10.03
N CYS A 89 -12.49 12.92 -9.49
CA CYS A 89 -12.16 12.72 -8.08
C CYS A 89 -12.10 14.04 -7.30
N ARG A 90 -12.39 13.95 -6.00
CA ARG A 90 -12.14 15.02 -5.02
C ARG A 90 -10.88 14.75 -4.21
N ILE A 91 -10.75 13.53 -3.68
CA ILE A 91 -9.59 13.07 -2.92
C ILE A 91 -9.16 11.74 -3.53
N VAL A 92 -7.90 11.63 -3.93
CA VAL A 92 -7.30 10.37 -4.38
C VAL A 92 -6.33 9.89 -3.31
N TRP A 93 -6.33 8.60 -3.02
CA TRP A 93 -5.44 7.96 -2.07
C TRP A 93 -4.42 7.09 -2.80
N SER A 94 -3.13 7.20 -2.46
CA SER A 94 -2.11 6.25 -2.91
C SER A 94 -1.24 5.71 -1.77
N HIS A 95 -0.79 4.47 -1.95
CA HIS A 95 0.31 3.86 -1.17
C HIS A 95 1.59 3.72 -1.99
N SER A 96 1.57 4.13 -3.26
CA SER A 96 2.68 3.94 -4.19
C SER A 96 3.85 4.84 -3.83
N PRO A 97 5.09 4.38 -4.05
CA PRO A 97 6.26 5.24 -3.97
C PRO A 97 6.17 6.34 -5.05
N TYR A 98 6.94 7.42 -4.87
CA TYR A 98 7.09 8.42 -5.93
C TYR A 98 7.73 7.79 -7.17
N VAL A 99 7.15 8.10 -8.33
CA VAL A 99 7.58 7.61 -9.64
C VAL A 99 7.83 8.83 -10.53
N GLU A 100 9.09 9.18 -10.77
CA GLU A 100 9.44 10.40 -11.51
C GLU A 100 8.80 10.49 -12.90
N ARG A 101 8.67 9.37 -13.60
CA ARG A 101 8.00 9.30 -14.91
C ARG A 101 6.52 9.70 -14.88
N MET A 102 5.91 9.73 -13.70
CA MET A 102 4.50 10.08 -13.50
C MET A 102 4.32 11.54 -13.02
N ASN A 103 5.33 12.40 -13.19
CA ASN A 103 5.24 13.83 -12.85
C ASN A 103 4.06 14.56 -13.46
N ASP A 104 3.68 14.23 -14.70
CA ASP A 104 2.52 14.85 -15.34
C ASP A 104 1.19 14.40 -14.73
N PHE A 105 1.14 13.23 -14.10
CA PHE A 105 -0.01 12.82 -13.29
C PHE A 105 -0.05 13.59 -11.97
N TYR A 106 1.07 13.70 -11.25
CA TYR A 106 1.16 14.43 -9.98
C TYR A 106 0.76 15.91 -10.11
N ARG A 107 1.15 16.57 -11.21
CA ARG A 107 0.84 17.99 -11.48
C ARG A 107 -0.65 18.28 -11.69
N ARG A 108 -1.49 17.26 -11.90
CA ARG A 108 -2.94 17.43 -12.06
C ARG A 108 -3.66 17.69 -10.74
N PHE A 109 -3.02 17.36 -9.62
CA PHE A 109 -3.58 17.60 -8.29
C PHE A 109 -3.27 19.02 -7.84
N SER A 110 -4.24 19.65 -7.19
CA SER A 110 -4.09 20.99 -6.62
C SER A 110 -3.19 20.98 -5.38
N ALA A 111 -3.12 19.85 -4.68
CA ALA A 111 -2.23 19.61 -3.57
C ALA A 111 -1.88 18.12 -3.46
N ILE A 112 -0.69 17.83 -2.95
CA ILE A 112 -0.23 16.48 -2.60
C ILE A 112 0.12 16.49 -1.11
N LEU A 113 -0.51 15.62 -0.33
CA LEU A 113 -0.28 15.49 1.11
C LEU A 113 0.34 14.15 1.43
N TYR A 114 1.46 14.18 2.15
CA TYR A 114 2.11 12.99 2.66
C TYR A 114 1.85 12.84 4.16
N ILE A 115 1.39 11.66 4.59
CA ILE A 115 1.37 11.28 6.01
C ILE A 115 2.55 10.36 6.33
N LEU A 116 3.32 10.77 7.32
CA LEU A 116 4.45 10.02 7.86
C LEU A 116 4.13 9.60 9.29
N ARG A 117 4.54 8.38 9.64
CA ARG A 117 4.47 7.84 10.99
C ARG A 117 5.77 7.09 11.27
N ASP A 118 6.22 7.08 12.52
CA ASP A 118 7.41 6.34 12.92
C ASP A 118 7.40 4.92 12.32
N PRO A 119 8.47 4.50 11.61
CA PRO A 119 8.49 3.20 10.92
C PRO A 119 8.35 2.02 11.88
N ARG A 120 8.76 2.15 13.15
CA ARG A 120 8.62 1.11 14.18
C ARG A 120 7.15 0.91 14.55
N ASP A 121 6.43 2.01 14.71
CA ASP A 121 4.98 2.01 14.94
C ASP A 121 4.21 1.41 13.76
N VAL A 122 4.62 1.76 12.54
CA VAL A 122 4.05 1.18 11.32
C VAL A 122 4.29 -0.33 11.28
N ALA A 123 5.50 -0.79 11.62
CA ALA A 123 5.83 -2.21 11.68
C ALA A 123 4.96 -2.98 12.69
N VAL A 124 4.78 -2.45 13.91
CA VAL A 124 3.89 -3.02 14.93
C VAL A 124 2.45 -3.08 14.41
N SER A 125 1.95 -1.98 13.83
CA SER A 125 0.58 -1.91 13.30
C SER A 125 0.34 -2.90 12.14
N LEU A 126 1.34 -3.09 11.27
CA LEU A 126 1.28 -4.05 10.18
C LEU A 126 1.34 -5.48 10.70
N ALA A 127 2.17 -5.76 11.71
CA ALA A 127 2.23 -7.06 12.35
C ALA A 127 0.87 -7.47 12.91
N HIS A 128 0.17 -6.58 13.62
CA HIS A 128 -1.20 -6.87 14.06
C HIS A 128 -2.19 -7.03 12.90
N PHE A 129 -2.10 -6.18 11.87
CA PHE A 129 -2.96 -6.27 10.70
C PHE A 129 -2.84 -7.64 10.01
N ARG A 130 -1.64 -8.21 9.96
CA ARG A 130 -1.36 -9.49 9.32
C ARG A 130 -2.16 -10.67 9.89
N PHE A 131 -2.60 -10.55 11.13
CA PHE A 131 -3.36 -11.57 11.86
C PHE A 131 -4.87 -11.30 11.89
N THR A 132 -5.35 -10.26 11.20
CA THR A 132 -6.79 -10.01 11.02
C THR A 132 -7.44 -11.07 10.12
N PRO A 133 -8.75 -11.35 10.28
CA PRO A 133 -9.46 -12.27 9.38
C PRO A 133 -9.34 -11.88 7.91
N TYR A 134 -9.41 -10.58 7.61
CA TYR A 134 -9.21 -10.05 6.26
C TYR A 134 -7.82 -10.43 5.72
N SER A 135 -6.75 -10.11 6.46
CA SER A 135 -5.39 -10.33 5.96
C SER A 135 -5.08 -11.82 5.77
N ARG A 136 -5.57 -12.67 6.68
CA ARG A 136 -5.45 -14.13 6.57
C ARG A 136 -6.21 -14.71 5.37
N ARG A 137 -7.30 -14.07 4.95
CA ARG A 137 -8.10 -14.52 3.80
C ARG A 137 -7.50 -14.11 2.46
N PHE A 138 -6.92 -12.91 2.38
CA PHE A 138 -6.58 -12.30 1.08
C PHE A 138 -5.09 -12.09 0.83
N HIS A 139 -4.24 -12.20 1.84
CA HIS A 139 -2.79 -12.10 1.67
C HIS A 139 -2.13 -13.45 1.90
N SER A 140 -0.92 -13.63 1.37
CA SER A 140 -0.17 -14.89 1.45
C SER A 140 -0.05 -15.40 2.90
N PRO A 141 0.10 -16.69 3.17
CA PRO A 141 0.36 -17.17 4.52
C PRO A 141 1.68 -16.61 5.07
N THR A 142 1.80 -16.53 6.40
CA THR A 142 3.08 -16.31 7.09
C THR A 142 3.37 -17.52 7.97
N SER A 143 4.65 -17.85 8.15
CA SER A 143 5.09 -18.89 9.09
C SER A 143 4.88 -18.49 10.55
N ALA A 144 4.80 -17.18 10.84
CA ALA A 144 4.59 -16.69 12.19
C ALA A 144 3.18 -17.01 12.70
N THR A 145 3.11 -17.41 13.97
CA THR A 145 1.86 -17.77 14.65
C THR A 145 1.27 -16.62 15.46
N THR A 146 2.08 -15.61 15.77
CA THR A 146 1.67 -14.40 16.50
C THR A 146 2.19 -13.12 15.85
N PRO A 147 1.54 -11.95 16.08
CA PRO A 147 2.07 -10.65 15.64
C PRO A 147 3.48 -10.36 16.12
N GLN A 148 3.81 -10.72 17.37
CA GLN A 148 5.15 -10.50 17.92
C GLN A 148 6.20 -11.32 17.17
N GLU A 149 5.92 -12.62 16.95
CA GLU A 149 6.82 -13.49 16.18
C GLU A 149 7.02 -12.96 14.74
N TYR A 150 5.95 -12.48 14.10
CA TYR A 150 6.03 -11.85 12.78
C TYR A 150 6.90 -10.60 12.79
N LEU A 151 6.73 -9.75 13.81
CA LEU A 151 7.53 -8.54 13.98
C LEU A 151 9.01 -8.88 14.17
N ASP A 152 9.33 -9.82 15.06
CA ASP A 152 10.71 -10.25 15.32
C ASP A 152 11.40 -10.78 14.07
N GLN A 153 10.68 -11.54 13.24
CA GLN A 153 11.18 -12.09 11.98
C GLN A 153 11.37 -11.03 10.87
N ASN A 154 10.61 -9.92 10.92
CA ASN A 154 10.48 -9.00 9.78
C ASN A 154 10.84 -7.54 10.09
N LEU A 155 11.17 -7.17 11.33
CA LEU A 155 11.34 -5.76 11.73
C LEU A 155 12.28 -4.98 10.82
N SER A 156 13.45 -5.54 10.49
CA SER A 156 14.42 -4.92 9.59
C SER A 156 13.84 -4.68 8.19
N ASN A 157 13.10 -5.65 7.65
CA ASN A 157 12.47 -5.51 6.34
C ASN A 157 11.34 -4.48 6.34
N LEU A 158 10.50 -4.50 7.39
CA LEU A 158 9.37 -3.59 7.54
C LEU A 158 9.81 -2.14 7.69
N THR A 159 10.86 -1.90 8.47
CA THR A 159 11.43 -0.56 8.66
C THR A 159 12.17 -0.09 7.41
N TRP A 160 12.89 -0.98 6.70
CA TRP A 160 13.55 -0.65 5.44
C TRP A 160 12.55 -0.29 4.33
N TYR A 161 11.43 -1.01 4.23
CA TYR A 161 10.36 -0.71 3.27
C TYR A 161 9.85 0.73 3.40
N TRP A 162 9.85 1.29 4.61
CA TRP A 162 9.41 2.67 4.87
C TRP A 162 10.37 3.73 4.31
N VAL A 163 11.66 3.42 4.21
CA VAL A 163 12.68 4.34 3.65
C VAL A 163 12.56 4.42 2.12
N ARG A 164 12.11 3.35 1.47
CA ARG A 164 12.07 3.22 0.01
C ARG A 164 11.24 4.31 -0.71
N PRO A 165 10.02 4.66 -0.24
CA PRO A 165 9.22 5.73 -0.82
C PRO A 165 9.81 7.13 -0.65
N THR A 166 10.62 7.36 0.39
CA THR A 166 11.19 8.68 0.71
C THR A 166 12.55 8.92 0.06
N SER A 167 13.28 7.86 -0.30
CA SER A 167 14.65 7.95 -0.81
C SER A 167 14.79 8.10 -2.34
N GLY A 168 13.70 8.37 -3.06
CA GLY A 168 13.76 8.70 -4.50
C GLY A 168 14.39 7.61 -5.39
N GLY A 169 14.22 6.33 -5.04
CA GLY A 169 14.59 5.24 -5.94
C GLY A 169 16.09 5.09 -6.24
N ARG A 170 17.00 5.46 -5.33
CA ARG A 170 18.35 4.87 -5.41
C ARG A 170 18.24 3.38 -5.11
N SER A 171 18.38 2.57 -6.16
CA SER A 171 18.53 1.12 -6.16
C SER A 171 19.73 0.70 -5.28
N GLY A 172 19.59 0.80 -3.97
CA GLY A 172 20.47 0.16 -3.00
C GLY A 172 20.05 -1.30 -2.87
N SER A 173 20.97 -2.21 -3.16
CA SER A 173 20.83 -3.65 -2.94
C SER A 173 20.20 -3.93 -1.58
N SER A 174 19.15 -4.78 -1.54
CA SER A 174 18.58 -5.28 -0.29
C SER A 174 19.71 -5.79 0.64
N PRO A 175 19.62 -5.54 1.96
CA PRO A 175 20.53 -6.17 2.90
C PRO A 175 20.42 -7.69 2.72
N ARG A 176 21.51 -8.33 2.29
CA ARG A 176 21.60 -9.79 2.19
C ARG A 176 21.36 -10.37 3.58
N THR A 177 20.29 -11.12 3.75
CA THR A 177 20.11 -11.99 4.91
C THR A 177 21.15 -13.12 4.81
N SER A 178 22.24 -12.98 5.55
CA SER A 178 23.26 -14.01 5.67
C SER A 178 22.78 -15.09 6.64
N THR A 179 22.11 -16.11 6.13
CA THR A 179 21.99 -17.41 6.80
C THR A 179 22.36 -18.50 5.81
N SER A 180 23.67 -18.78 5.72
CA SER A 180 24.21 -19.96 5.05
C SER A 180 24.93 -20.79 6.11
N THR A 181 24.17 -21.60 6.83
CA THR A 181 24.71 -22.78 7.51
C THR A 181 24.71 -23.91 6.50
N SER A 182 25.86 -24.15 5.88
CA SER A 182 26.07 -25.34 5.08
C SER A 182 26.09 -26.57 6.01
N PRO A 183 25.40 -27.67 5.68
CA PRO A 183 25.52 -28.91 6.42
C PRO A 183 26.91 -29.56 6.21
N PRO A 184 27.41 -30.34 7.18
CA PRO A 184 28.70 -31.01 7.04
C PRO A 184 28.66 -32.08 5.95
N ALA A 185 29.73 -32.16 5.17
CA ALA A 185 29.91 -33.14 4.11
C ALA A 185 29.91 -34.57 4.67
N ALA A 186 29.08 -35.43 4.07
CA ALA A 186 29.08 -36.86 4.34
C ALA A 186 30.39 -37.50 3.82
N SER A 187 31.16 -38.10 4.72
CA SER A 187 32.35 -38.88 4.42
C SER A 187 31.97 -40.21 3.74
N THR A 188 32.47 -40.43 2.54
CA THR A 188 32.36 -41.70 1.79
C THR A 188 33.31 -42.75 2.38
N PRO A 189 32.91 -44.02 2.59
CA PRO A 189 33.80 -45.05 3.07
C PRO A 189 34.77 -45.50 1.97
N ARG A 190 36.06 -45.64 2.33
CA ARG A 190 37.07 -46.29 1.48
C ARG A 190 36.77 -47.78 1.35
N SER A 191 36.66 -48.27 0.12
CA SER A 191 36.71 -49.70 -0.18
C SER A 191 38.13 -50.22 0.05
N THR A 192 38.28 -51.19 0.94
CA THR A 192 39.43 -52.09 0.96
C THR A 192 39.07 -53.37 0.21
N SER A 193 39.96 -53.73 -0.72
CA SER A 193 40.14 -55.02 -1.41
C SER A 193 38.99 -55.56 -2.26
#